data_AF-A0A6N7L3W1-F1
#
_entry.id   AF-A0A6N7L3W1-F1
#
_cell.length_a   1.000
_cell.length_b   1.000
_cell.length_c   1.000
_cell.angle_alpha   90.00
_cell.angle_beta   90.00
_cell.angle_gamma   90.00
#
_symmetry.space_group_name_H-M   'P 1'
#
loop_
_entity.id
_entity.type
_entity.pdbx_description
1 polymer ?
#
loop_
_entity_poly.entity_id
_entity_poly.type
_entity_poly.pdbx_seq_one_letter_code
_entity_poly.pdbx_strand_id
1 'polypeptide(L)'
;MASVDRTLAELIRAFPCSYPTRPLALHQVLVVLGAGYEWQGGEVVQRFDSDELGCLAVHNQQIRHLRERGAEVTQERVDGTCPAEHLRPLAAELARTPAPLGRDPYPASTLAPLFNIPQDAAADWVEAAREIASVVVPLWADPSDYELATRSSFTPGQRAYVDGERDRALRLLELRLGPQALSDGGR
;
A
#
# COMPACT_ATOMS: atom_id res chain seq x y z
N MET A 1 -14.97 7.65 -15.50
CA MET A 1 -13.58 8.05 -15.22
C MET A 1 -13.50 8.36 -13.74
N ALA A 2 -12.69 7.61 -12.99
CA ALA A 2 -12.57 7.78 -11.54
C ALA A 2 -11.24 8.49 -11.26
N SER A 3 -11.31 9.71 -10.72
CA SER A 3 -10.10 10.41 -10.27
C SER A 3 -9.43 9.63 -9.13
N VAL A 4 -8.13 9.85 -8.92
CA VAL A 4 -7.38 9.29 -7.78
C VAL A 4 -8.19 9.42 -6.48
N ASP A 5 -8.65 10.63 -6.16
CA ASP A 5 -9.41 10.90 -4.93
C ASP A 5 -10.68 10.06 -4.80
N ARG A 6 -11.36 9.77 -5.92
CA ARG A 6 -12.54 8.91 -5.91
C ARG A 6 -12.16 7.47 -5.59
N THR A 7 -11.15 6.92 -6.25
CA THR A 7 -10.66 5.56 -6.01
C THR A 7 -10.21 5.40 -4.56
N LEU A 8 -9.47 6.37 -4.02
CA LEU A 8 -9.04 6.35 -2.63
C LEU A 8 -10.22 6.48 -1.67
N ALA A 9 -11.19 7.36 -1.94
CA ALA A 9 -12.37 7.52 -1.10
C ALA A 9 -13.24 6.25 -1.09
N GLU A 10 -13.37 5.55 -2.22
CA GLU A 10 -14.07 4.27 -2.30
C GLU A 10 -13.33 3.19 -1.48
N LEU A 11 -12.00 3.12 -1.57
CA LEU A 11 -11.18 2.21 -0.79
C LEU A 11 -11.26 2.49 0.73
N ILE A 12 -11.11 3.74 1.14
CA ILE A 12 -11.23 4.18 2.55
C ILE A 12 -12.64 3.87 3.05
N ARG A 13 -13.68 4.15 2.25
CA ARG A 13 -15.06 3.86 2.63
C ARG A 13 -15.30 2.37 2.79
N ALA A 14 -14.74 1.52 1.92
CA ALA A 14 -14.93 0.07 1.98
C ALA A 14 -14.19 -0.56 3.16
N PHE A 15 -12.96 -0.10 3.43
CA PHE A 15 -12.06 -0.67 4.43
C PHE A 15 -11.44 0.40 5.36
N PRO A 16 -12.24 1.14 6.12
CA PRO A 16 -11.75 2.28 6.91
C PRO A 16 -10.81 1.85 8.04
N CYS A 17 -10.88 0.58 8.47
CA CYS A 17 -9.98 0.02 9.47
C CYS A 17 -8.57 -0.28 8.90
N SER A 18 -8.47 -0.62 7.61
CA SER A 18 -7.21 -1.06 6.99
C SER A 18 -6.47 0.06 6.27
N TYR A 19 -7.24 0.98 5.66
CA TYR A 19 -6.70 2.08 4.87
C TYR A 19 -7.38 3.41 5.25
N PRO A 20 -7.27 3.87 6.51
CA PRO A 20 -7.98 5.07 7.00
C PRO A 20 -7.48 6.39 6.41
N THR A 21 -6.31 6.41 5.75
CA THR A 21 -5.65 7.65 5.30
C THR A 21 -5.25 7.57 3.84
N ARG A 22 -5.10 8.74 3.19
CA ARG A 22 -4.63 8.83 1.80
C ARG A 22 -3.33 8.06 1.55
N PRO A 23 -2.24 8.20 2.33
CA PRO A 23 -1.02 7.42 2.10
C PRO A 23 -1.21 5.91 2.24
N LEU A 24 -2.02 5.44 3.20
CA LEU A 24 -2.31 4.02 3.36
C LEU A 24 -3.12 3.46 2.19
N ALA A 25 -4.07 4.25 1.68
CA ALA A 25 -4.85 3.91 0.50
C ALA A 25 -3.98 3.90 -0.76
N LEU A 26 -3.14 4.92 -0.97
CA LEU A 26 -2.17 4.97 -2.08
C LEU A 26 -1.17 3.82 -2.00
N HIS A 27 -0.66 3.53 -0.81
CA HIS A 27 0.22 2.39 -0.57
C HIS A 27 -0.46 1.08 -1.00
N GLN A 28 -1.72 0.89 -0.62
CA GLN A 28 -2.47 -0.31 -1.01
C GLN A 28 -2.66 -0.40 -2.54
N VAL A 29 -2.97 0.71 -3.20
CA VAL A 29 -3.28 0.73 -4.64
C VAL A 29 -2.02 0.62 -5.50
N LEU A 30 -0.92 1.27 -5.10
CA LEU A 30 0.27 1.43 -5.95
C LEU A 30 1.46 0.55 -5.52
N VAL A 31 1.59 0.22 -4.22
CA VAL A 31 2.80 -0.42 -3.68
C VAL A 31 2.57 -1.90 -3.36
N VAL A 32 1.37 -2.28 -2.92
CA VAL A 32 1.08 -3.67 -2.51
C VAL A 32 0.82 -4.55 -3.73
N LEU A 33 1.75 -5.46 -4.01
CA LEU A 33 1.55 -6.50 -5.03
C LEU A 33 0.37 -7.40 -4.65
N GLY A 34 -0.49 -7.70 -5.62
CA GLY A 34 -1.63 -8.59 -5.42
C GLY A 34 -2.81 -7.97 -4.67
N ALA A 35 -2.79 -6.65 -4.45
CA ALA A 35 -3.91 -5.88 -3.88
C ALA A 35 -5.16 -5.82 -4.78
N GLY A 36 -5.08 -6.36 -6.00
CA GLY A 36 -6.18 -6.33 -6.96
C GLY A 36 -6.30 -5.01 -7.71
N TYR A 37 -5.25 -4.19 -7.76
CA TYR A 37 -5.20 -2.94 -8.54
C TYR A 37 -4.23 -3.05 -9.71
N GLU A 38 -4.62 -2.53 -10.87
CA GLU A 38 -3.80 -2.54 -12.09
C GLU A 38 -4.06 -1.32 -12.97
N TRP A 39 -3.13 -1.02 -13.87
CA TRP A 39 -3.28 0.05 -14.85
C TRP A 39 -4.22 -0.36 -15.99
N GLN A 40 -5.22 0.46 -16.28
CA GLN A 40 -6.11 0.32 -17.42
C GLN A 40 -6.47 1.69 -17.98
N GLY A 41 -6.15 1.93 -19.26
CA GLY A 41 -6.47 3.19 -19.95
C GLY A 41 -5.89 4.43 -19.28
N GLY A 42 -4.66 4.34 -18.76
CA GLY A 42 -3.98 5.42 -18.05
C GLY A 42 -4.42 5.65 -16.60
N GLU A 43 -5.37 4.88 -16.06
CA GLU A 43 -5.84 4.97 -14.67
C GLU A 43 -5.49 3.69 -13.89
N VAL A 44 -5.42 3.75 -12.57
CA VAL A 44 -5.35 2.54 -11.73
C VAL A 44 -6.75 2.15 -11.28
N VAL A 45 -7.16 0.94 -11.65
CA VAL A 45 -8.50 0.41 -11.41
C VAL A 45 -8.41 -0.89 -10.61
N GLN A 46 -9.50 -1.24 -9.93
CA GLN A 46 -9.62 -2.50 -9.24
C GLN A 46 -9.99 -3.61 -10.25
N ARG A 47 -9.18 -4.68 -10.30
CA ARG A 47 -9.31 -5.79 -11.25
C ARG A 47 -10.55 -6.66 -11.03
N PHE A 48 -11.08 -6.69 -9.81
CA PHE A 48 -12.27 -7.45 -9.45
C PHE A 48 -13.28 -6.55 -8.77
N ASP A 49 -14.54 -6.59 -9.21
CA ASP A 49 -15.65 -5.98 -8.49
C ASP A 49 -15.64 -6.52 -7.05
N SER A 50 -15.62 -5.61 -6.08
CA SER A 50 -15.43 -5.91 -4.65
C SER A 50 -16.67 -6.55 -4.00
N ASP A 51 -17.47 -7.32 -4.76
CA ASP A 51 -18.84 -7.63 -4.37
C ASP A 51 -18.96 -8.56 -3.15
N GLU A 52 -17.87 -9.11 -2.60
CA GLU A 52 -17.98 -10.06 -1.48
C GLU A 52 -16.97 -9.91 -0.33
N LEU A 53 -15.99 -9.00 -0.39
CA LEU A 53 -14.99 -8.85 0.67
C LEU A 53 -15.26 -7.58 1.50
N GLY A 54 -16.14 -7.70 2.50
CA GLY A 54 -16.30 -6.67 3.52
C GLY A 54 -15.11 -6.58 4.48
N CYS A 55 -15.05 -5.53 5.31
CA CYS A 55 -14.03 -5.32 6.35
C CYS A 55 -13.83 -6.54 7.28
N LEU A 56 -14.89 -7.31 7.51
CA LEU A 56 -14.86 -8.57 8.27
C LEU A 56 -14.00 -9.64 7.59
N ALA A 57 -14.05 -9.76 6.27
CA ALA A 57 -13.31 -10.78 5.52
C ALA A 57 -11.80 -10.48 5.52
N VAL A 58 -11.42 -9.20 5.44
CA VAL A 58 -10.02 -8.76 5.54
C VAL A 58 -9.46 -9.03 6.95
N HIS A 59 -10.21 -8.69 8.01
CA HIS A 59 -9.82 -9.03 9.38
C HIS A 59 -9.72 -10.55 9.59
N ASN A 60 -10.68 -11.32 9.07
CA ASN A 60 -10.67 -12.78 9.19
C ASN A 60 -9.48 -13.43 8.46
N GLN A 61 -9.01 -12.87 7.34
CA GLN A 61 -7.79 -13.33 6.68
C GLN A 61 -6.54 -13.10 7.53
N GLN A 62 -6.41 -11.93 8.17
CA GLN A 62 -5.30 -11.65 9.09
C GLN A 62 -5.31 -12.59 10.31
N ILE A 63 -6.50 -12.88 10.86
CA ILE A 63 -6.69 -13.81 11.98
C ILE A 63 -6.35 -15.26 11.58
N ARG A 64 -6.66 -15.67 10.34
CA ARG A 64 -6.37 -17.05 9.87
C ARG A 64 -4.87 -17.34 9.82
N HIS A 65 -4.05 -16.38 9.41
CA HIS A 65 -2.58 -16.52 9.41
C HIS A 65 -1.97 -16.64 10.82
N LEU A 66 -2.63 -16.12 11.85
CA LEU A 66 -2.21 -16.30 13.25
C LEU A 66 -2.56 -17.70 13.79
N ARG A 67 -3.67 -18.30 13.34
CA ARG A 67 -4.08 -19.67 13.72
C ARG A 67 -3.11 -20.76 13.21
N GLU A 68 -2.47 -20.55 12.07
CA GLU A 68 -1.52 -21.52 11.49
C GLU A 68 -0.24 -21.69 12.33
N ARG A 69 -0.01 -20.87 13.37
CA ARG A 69 1.14 -20.94 14.28
C ARG A 69 0.87 -21.55 15.66
N GLY A 70 -0.28 -22.19 15.87
CA GLY A 70 -0.51 -23.09 17.01
C GLY A 70 -0.72 -22.42 18.39
N ALA A 71 -0.93 -21.11 18.46
CA ALA A 71 -1.36 -20.44 19.69
C ALA A 71 -2.89 -20.31 19.71
N GLU A 72 -3.56 -20.95 20.68
CA GLU A 72 -4.96 -20.65 20.99
C GLU A 72 -5.05 -19.22 21.54
N VAL A 73 -5.32 -18.27 20.66
CA VAL A 73 -5.62 -16.89 21.05
C VAL A 73 -7.09 -16.84 21.45
N THR A 74 -7.37 -16.47 22.70
CA THR A 74 -8.72 -16.25 23.23
C THR A 74 -9.44 -15.25 22.32
N GLN A 75 -10.47 -15.71 21.61
CA GLN A 75 -11.22 -14.86 20.69
C GLN A 75 -12.24 -14.05 21.48
N GLU A 76 -11.99 -12.77 21.70
CA GLU A 76 -13.10 -11.84 21.87
C GLU A 76 -13.90 -11.84 20.56
N ARG A 77 -15.21 -12.12 20.67
CA ARG A 77 -16.14 -11.93 19.56
C ARG A 77 -16.14 -10.44 19.25
N VAL A 78 -15.32 -10.02 18.28
CA VAL A 78 -15.57 -8.79 17.55
C VAL A 78 -16.90 -9.03 16.87
N ASP A 79 -17.92 -8.27 17.26
CA ASP A 79 -19.31 -8.32 16.77
C ASP A 79 -19.45 -8.05 15.25
N GLY A 80 -18.33 -7.92 14.55
CA GLY A 80 -18.21 -7.70 13.12
C GLY A 80 -18.34 -6.25 12.72
N THR A 81 -18.55 -5.33 13.68
CA THR A 81 -18.50 -3.90 13.39
C THR A 81 -17.06 -3.45 13.22
N CYS A 82 -16.75 -2.74 12.13
CA CYS A 82 -15.42 -2.15 11.97
C CYS A 82 -15.30 -1.00 12.99
N PRO A 83 -14.30 -1.00 13.89
CA PRO A 83 -14.12 0.08 14.88
C PRO A 83 -13.95 1.46 14.22
N ALA A 84 -13.54 1.51 12.95
CA ALA A 84 -13.39 2.72 12.16
C ALA A 84 -14.64 3.08 11.32
N GLU A 85 -15.82 2.53 11.62
CA GLU A 85 -17.06 2.84 10.88
C GLU A 85 -17.36 4.34 10.80
N HIS A 86 -17.01 5.08 11.87
CA HIS A 86 -17.13 6.54 11.95
C HIS A 86 -16.31 7.31 10.89
N LEU A 87 -15.34 6.67 10.23
CA LEU A 87 -14.52 7.29 9.18
C LEU A 87 -15.18 7.21 7.78
N ARG A 88 -16.17 6.33 7.56
CA ARG A 88 -16.80 6.18 6.22
C ARG A 88 -17.41 7.48 5.68
N PRO A 89 -18.10 8.31 6.48
CA PRO A 89 -18.61 9.60 6.01
C PRO A 89 -17.47 10.57 5.65
N LEU A 90 -16.31 10.43 6.28
CA LEU A 90 -15.13 11.28 6.08
C LEU A 90 -14.23 10.82 4.93
N ALA A 91 -14.53 9.70 4.28
CA ALA A 91 -13.64 9.05 3.31
C ALA A 91 -13.18 9.99 2.16
N ALA A 92 -14.06 10.87 1.68
CA ALA A 92 -13.70 11.83 0.65
C ALA A 92 -12.70 12.90 1.13
N GLU A 93 -12.80 13.32 2.39
CA GLU A 93 -11.86 14.24 3.01
C GLU A 93 -10.53 13.53 3.28
N LEU A 94 -10.58 12.36 3.91
CA LEU A 94 -9.41 11.53 4.19
C LEU A 94 -8.63 11.16 2.94
N ALA A 95 -9.32 10.96 1.80
CA ALA A 95 -8.70 10.71 0.51
C ALA A 95 -7.86 11.88 0.00
N ARG A 96 -8.09 13.12 0.45
CA ARG A 96 -7.36 14.33 0.04
C ARG A 96 -6.37 14.83 1.08
N THR A 97 -6.49 14.37 2.33
CA THR A 97 -5.71 14.88 3.45
C THR A 97 -4.38 14.12 3.58
N PRO A 98 -3.23 14.82 3.51
CA PRO A 98 -1.93 14.22 3.79
C PRO A 98 -1.86 13.66 5.21
N ALA A 99 -1.13 12.56 5.38
CA ALA A 99 -0.88 11.94 6.68
C ALA A 99 0.46 11.17 6.63
N PRO A 100 0.98 10.72 7.78
CA PRO A 100 2.01 9.69 7.80
C PRO A 100 1.49 8.34 7.29
N LEU A 101 2.37 7.47 6.78
CA LEU A 101 2.01 6.09 6.42
C LEU A 101 1.58 5.26 7.63
N GLY A 102 2.18 5.51 8.80
CA GLY A 102 1.78 4.88 10.06
C GLY A 102 2.15 3.41 10.22
N ARG A 103 2.90 2.83 9.26
CA ARG A 103 3.45 1.47 9.29
C ARG A 103 4.65 1.36 8.35
N ASP A 104 5.41 0.28 8.47
CA ASP A 104 6.45 -0.07 7.50
C ASP A 104 5.84 -0.31 6.11
N PRO A 105 6.47 0.20 5.04
CA PRO A 105 6.00 -0.06 3.69
C PRO A 105 6.14 -1.55 3.36
N TYR A 106 5.28 -2.04 2.49
CA TYR A 106 5.50 -3.36 1.91
C TYR A 106 6.84 -3.39 1.16
N PRO A 107 7.51 -4.55 1.09
CA PRO A 107 8.73 -4.70 0.31
C PRO A 107 8.55 -4.23 -1.12
N ALA A 108 9.54 -3.52 -1.64
CA ALA A 108 9.54 -3.07 -3.03
C ALA A 108 9.42 -4.29 -3.97
N SER A 109 8.46 -4.24 -4.89
CA SER A 109 8.23 -5.28 -5.88
C SER A 109 8.08 -4.64 -7.24
N THR A 110 8.94 -5.02 -8.18
CA THR A 110 8.94 -4.46 -9.54
C THR A 110 7.67 -4.76 -10.34
N LEU A 111 6.80 -5.64 -9.81
CA LEU A 111 5.50 -5.97 -10.39
C LEU A 111 4.35 -5.12 -9.84
N ALA A 112 4.57 -4.31 -8.80
CA ALA A 112 3.52 -3.43 -8.28
C ALA A 112 3.22 -2.27 -9.25
N PRO A 113 2.00 -1.70 -9.23
CA PRO A 113 1.61 -0.64 -10.17
C PRO A 113 2.55 0.58 -10.15
N LEU A 114 3.10 0.95 -9.00
CA LEU A 114 4.05 2.06 -8.85
C LEU A 114 5.27 1.94 -9.79
N PHE A 115 5.72 0.71 -10.07
CA PHE A 115 6.88 0.45 -10.92
C PHE A 115 6.53 0.14 -12.37
N ASN A 116 5.26 0.25 -12.75
CA ASN A 116 4.74 -0.09 -14.08
C ASN A 116 3.83 1.01 -14.64
N ILE A 117 4.13 2.27 -14.32
CA ILE A 117 3.40 3.44 -14.83
C ILE A 117 3.50 3.47 -16.37
N PRO A 118 2.36 3.41 -17.09
CA PRO A 118 2.35 3.44 -18.55
C PRO A 118 2.54 4.87 -19.07
N GLN A 119 2.88 5.01 -20.35
CA GLN A 119 3.16 6.32 -20.96
C GLN A 119 1.91 7.21 -21.08
N ASP A 120 0.73 6.59 -21.15
CA ASP A 120 -0.58 7.24 -21.22
C ASP A 120 -1.21 7.44 -19.83
N ALA A 121 -0.45 7.26 -18.74
CA ALA A 121 -0.94 7.48 -17.39
C ALA A 121 -1.52 8.90 -17.23
N ALA A 122 -2.71 8.98 -16.65
CA ALA A 122 -3.35 10.24 -16.32
C ALA A 122 -2.47 11.04 -15.33
N ALA A 123 -2.45 12.35 -15.49
CA ALA A 123 -1.53 13.22 -14.76
C ALA A 123 -1.72 13.14 -13.23
N ASP A 124 -2.96 13.04 -12.76
CA ASP A 124 -3.27 12.90 -11.33
C ASP A 124 -2.71 11.60 -10.75
N TRP A 125 -2.77 10.49 -11.50
CA TRP A 125 -2.16 9.22 -11.11
C TRP A 125 -0.62 9.27 -11.12
N VAL A 126 -0.01 10.01 -12.03
CA VAL A 126 1.44 10.25 -12.01
C VAL A 126 1.84 11.05 -10.77
N GLU A 127 1.09 12.10 -10.41
CA GLU A 127 1.35 12.85 -9.17
C GLU A 127 1.13 11.98 -7.93
N ALA A 128 0.09 11.15 -7.90
CA ALA A 128 -0.16 10.20 -6.81
C ALA A 128 0.98 9.18 -6.66
N ALA A 129 1.57 8.74 -7.78
CA ALA A 129 2.74 7.88 -7.77
C ALA A 129 3.97 8.59 -7.20
N ARG A 130 4.20 9.87 -7.55
CA ARG A 130 5.27 10.69 -6.94
C ARG A 130 5.03 10.90 -5.45
N GLU A 131 3.79 11.18 -5.06
CA GLU A 131 3.39 11.37 -3.67
C GLU A 131 3.76 10.14 -2.85
N ILE A 132 3.27 8.96 -3.21
CA ILE A 132 3.55 7.76 -2.43
C ILE A 132 5.03 7.34 -2.50
N ALA A 133 5.71 7.54 -3.64
CA ALA A 133 7.14 7.27 -3.77
C ALA A 133 7.95 8.10 -2.77
N SER A 134 7.64 9.39 -2.61
CA SER A 134 8.32 10.26 -1.65
C SER A 134 8.13 9.85 -0.19
N VAL A 135 7.10 9.03 0.11
CA VAL A 135 6.84 8.46 1.44
C VAL A 135 7.56 7.12 1.62
N VAL A 136 7.49 6.21 0.64
CA VAL A 136 7.98 4.83 0.82
C VAL A 136 9.46 4.66 0.51
N VAL A 137 10.04 5.48 -0.37
CA VAL A 137 11.46 5.37 -0.75
C VAL A 137 12.39 5.62 0.44
N PRO A 138 12.20 6.68 1.25
CA PRO A 138 13.02 6.88 2.45
C PRO A 138 12.92 5.71 3.44
N LEU A 139 11.72 5.14 3.59
CA LEU A 139 11.47 4.01 4.49
C LEU A 139 12.10 2.69 3.99
N TRP A 140 12.32 2.53 2.69
CA TRP A 140 13.10 1.40 2.14
C TRP A 140 14.61 1.61 2.26
N ALA A 141 15.06 2.87 2.25
CA ALA A 141 16.46 3.23 2.44
C ALA A 141 16.89 3.12 3.92
N ASP A 142 16.00 3.48 4.84
CA ASP A 142 16.17 3.38 6.29
C ASP A 142 15.05 2.52 6.93
N PRO A 143 15.16 1.18 6.87
CA PRO A 143 14.14 0.28 7.39
C PRO A 143 14.04 0.33 8.92
N SER A 144 12.83 0.12 9.44
CA SER A 144 12.61 0.02 10.88
C SER A 144 13.37 -1.15 11.53
N ASP A 145 13.53 -1.09 12.86
CA ASP A 145 14.09 -2.19 13.65
C ASP A 145 13.33 -3.51 13.44
N TYR A 146 12.01 -3.45 13.24
CA TYR A 146 11.18 -4.61 12.96
C TYR A 146 11.53 -5.24 11.62
N GLU A 147 11.70 -4.43 10.58
CA GLU A 147 12.09 -4.91 9.25
C GLU A 147 13.51 -5.47 9.27
N LEU A 148 14.45 -4.81 9.96
CA LEU A 148 15.82 -5.32 10.16
C LEU A 148 15.82 -6.67 10.89
N ALA A 149 15.01 -6.79 11.95
CA ALA A 149 14.84 -8.06 12.67
C ALA A 149 14.25 -9.16 11.78
N THR A 150 13.24 -8.83 10.96
CA THR A 150 12.65 -9.77 9.99
C THR A 150 13.69 -10.23 8.98
N ARG A 151 14.48 -9.31 8.41
CA ARG A 151 15.54 -9.62 7.45
C ARG A 151 16.69 -10.42 8.04
N SER A 152 16.94 -10.32 9.35
CA SER A 152 17.93 -11.14 10.05
C SER A 152 17.58 -12.64 10.03
N SER A 153 16.28 -12.96 9.97
CA SER A 153 15.78 -14.35 9.90
C SER A 153 15.93 -15.00 8.52
N PHE A 154 16.22 -14.22 7.49
CA PHE A 154 16.37 -14.71 6.12
C PHE A 154 17.70 -15.45 5.92
N THR A 155 17.71 -16.37 4.95
CA THR A 155 18.97 -16.91 4.42
C THR A 155 19.74 -15.83 3.65
N PRO A 156 21.05 -15.99 3.46
CA PRO A 156 21.83 -15.06 2.62
C PRO A 156 21.24 -14.86 1.22
N GLY A 157 20.75 -15.93 0.59
CA GLY A 157 20.12 -15.85 -0.74
C GLY A 157 18.81 -15.06 -0.75
N GLN A 158 17.97 -15.21 0.28
CA GLN A 158 16.74 -14.44 0.42
C GLN A 158 17.02 -12.95 0.67
N ARG A 159 18.03 -12.61 1.49
CA ARG A 159 18.45 -11.22 1.67
C ARG A 159 18.92 -10.60 0.35
N ALA A 160 19.80 -11.30 -0.37
CA ALA A 160 20.30 -10.83 -1.66
C ALA A 160 19.19 -10.62 -2.69
N TYR A 161 18.15 -11.48 -2.68
CA TYR A 161 16.98 -11.30 -3.53
C TYR A 161 16.19 -10.04 -3.18
N VAL A 162 15.89 -9.83 -1.88
CA VAL A 162 15.14 -8.65 -1.41
C VAL A 162 15.90 -7.36 -1.68
N ASP A 163 17.22 -7.33 -1.42
CA ASP A 163 18.09 -6.20 -1.76
C ASP A 163 18.10 -5.94 -3.27
N GLY A 164 18.21 -7.00 -4.08
CA GLY A 164 18.19 -6.89 -5.54
C GLY A 164 16.89 -6.32 -6.09
N GLU A 165 15.74 -6.76 -5.56
CA GLU A 165 14.42 -6.21 -5.94
C GLU A 165 14.27 -4.76 -5.50
N ARG A 166 14.71 -4.39 -4.28
CA ARG A 166 14.72 -2.99 -3.83
C ARG A 166 15.57 -2.12 -4.76
N ASP A 167 16.80 -2.52 -5.03
CA ASP A 167 17.71 -1.71 -5.85
C ASP A 167 17.19 -1.57 -7.29
N ARG A 168 16.55 -2.62 -7.83
CA ARG A 168 15.90 -2.57 -9.14
C ARG A 168 14.68 -1.65 -9.13
N ALA A 169 13.86 -1.73 -8.10
CA ALA A 169 12.70 -0.87 -7.88
C ALA A 169 13.08 0.61 -7.83
N LEU A 170 14.12 0.96 -7.06
CA LEU A 170 14.61 2.34 -6.96
C LEU A 170 15.08 2.88 -8.32
N ARG A 171 15.87 2.09 -9.08
CA ARG A 171 16.28 2.47 -10.44
C ARG A 171 15.10 2.70 -11.40
N LEU A 172 14.05 1.87 -11.29
CA LEU A 172 12.85 2.01 -12.12
C LEU A 172 12.04 3.27 -11.76
N LEU A 173 12.00 3.64 -10.48
CA LEU A 173 11.38 4.88 -10.03
C LEU A 173 12.13 6.11 -10.53
N GLU A 174 13.46 6.11 -10.44
CA GLU A 174 14.29 7.20 -10.96
C GLU A 174 14.05 7.43 -12.46
N LEU A 175 14.01 6.34 -13.23
CA LEU A 175 13.80 6.40 -14.67
C LEU A 175 12.42 6.96 -15.06
N ARG A 176 11.39 6.72 -14.24
CA ARG A 176 10.00 7.10 -14.55
C ARG A 176 9.57 8.43 -13.97
N LEU A 177 9.96 8.71 -12.73
CA LEU A 177 9.52 9.88 -11.98
C LEU A 177 10.62 10.93 -11.85
N GLY A 178 11.84 10.62 -12.30
CA GLY A 178 13.03 11.44 -12.16
C GLY A 178 13.72 11.27 -10.81
N PRO A 179 14.94 11.80 -10.65
CA PRO A 179 15.75 11.68 -9.43
C PRO A 179 15.11 12.34 -8.20
N GLN A 180 14.18 13.27 -8.42
CA GLN A 180 13.43 13.93 -7.34
C GLN A 180 12.54 12.94 -6.56
N ALA A 181 12.12 11.83 -7.17
CA ALA A 181 11.36 10.79 -6.48
C ALA A 181 12.23 9.93 -5.54
N LEU A 182 13.56 10.01 -5.67
CA LEU A 182 14.54 9.32 -4.82
C LEU A 182 15.22 10.23 -3.80
N SER A 183 14.99 11.53 -3.89
CA SER A 183 15.63 12.51 -3.01
C SER A 183 14.71 12.76 -1.82
N ASP A 184 15.21 12.51 -0.61
CA ASP A 184 14.49 12.79 0.64
C ASP A 184 13.83 14.18 0.62
N GLY A 185 12.53 14.21 0.94
CA GLY A 185 11.94 14.93 2.08
C GLY A 185 12.54 16.25 2.58
N GLY A 186 13.20 17.04 1.74
CA GLY A 186 13.87 18.27 2.14
C GLY A 186 13.05 19.52 1.84
N ARG A 187 12.17 19.91 2.77
CA ARG A 187 11.95 21.31 3.17
C ARG A 187 11.67 21.40 4.64
#